data_AF-A0A7V9FGQ6-F1
#
_entry.id   AF-A0A7V9FGQ6-F1
#
_cell.length_a   1.000
_cell.length_b   1.000
_cell.length_c   1.000
_cell.angle_alpha   90.00
_cell.angle_beta   90.00
_cell.angle_gamma   90.00
#
_symmetry.space_group_name_H-M   'P 1'
#
loop_
_entity.id
_entity.type
_entity.pdbx_description
1 polymer ?
#
loop_
_entity_poly.entity_id
_entity_poly.type
_entity_poly.pdbx_seq_one_letter_code
_entity_poly.pdbx_strand_id
1 'polypeptide(L)' 'MTQRQRAVNRRRSQTRARGEHPFHVVKRLWGFMKVRYRGLAKNTARAFTLFGLANLYLVRRYLLPPGWDPCLT' A
#
# COMPACT_ATOMS: atom_id res chain seq x y z
N MET A 1 -6.75 -8.95 30.30
CA MET A 1 -5.77 -9.06 29.19
C MET A 1 -4.38 -9.32 29.76
N THR A 2 -3.91 -10.55 29.68
CA THR A 2 -2.60 -10.99 30.19
C THR A 2 -1.46 -10.40 29.33
N GLN A 3 -0.24 -10.25 29.88
CA GLN A 3 0.90 -9.70 29.13
C GLN A 3 1.20 -10.47 27.83
N ARG A 4 1.07 -11.80 27.85
CA ARG A 4 1.20 -12.66 26.66
C ARG A 4 0.20 -12.29 25.56
N GLN A 5 -1.04 -12.00 25.91
CA GLN A 5 -2.07 -11.59 24.95
C GLN A 5 -1.76 -10.22 24.33
N ARG A 6 -1.21 -9.28 25.11
CA ARG A 6 -0.77 -7.97 24.60
C ARG A 6 0.37 -8.08 23.59
N ALA A 7 1.36 -8.94 23.85
CA ALA A 7 2.47 -9.18 22.92
C ALA A 7 2.00 -9.78 21.59
N VAL A 8 1.10 -10.78 21.66
CA VAL A 8 0.50 -11.39 20.46
C VAL A 8 -0.33 -10.38 19.68
N ASN A 9 -1.15 -9.57 20.36
CA ASN A 9 -1.95 -8.55 19.70
C ASN A 9 -1.07 -7.48 19.04
N ARG A 10 -0.01 -7.03 19.71
CA ARG A 10 0.95 -6.07 19.14
C ARG A 10 1.57 -6.59 17.83
N ARG A 11 2.01 -7.85 17.79
CA ARG A 11 2.58 -8.46 16.57
C ARG A 11 1.54 -8.58 15.45
N ARG A 12 0.29 -8.93 15.79
CA ARG A 12 -0.83 -8.98 14.83
C ARG A 12 -1.15 -7.61 14.26
N SER A 13 -1.24 -6.58 15.11
CA SER A 13 -1.52 -5.21 14.68
C SER A 13 -0.41 -4.63 13.80
N GLN A 14 0.86 -4.91 14.10
CA GLN A 14 1.98 -4.52 13.23
C GLN A 14 1.87 -5.13 11.83
N THR A 15 1.47 -6.40 11.75
CA THR A 15 1.28 -7.10 10.47
C THR A 15 0.11 -6.48 9.68
N ARG A 16 -1.00 -6.15 10.36
CA ARG A 16 -2.17 -5.50 9.74
C ARG A 16 -1.83 -4.12 9.22
N ALA A 17 -1.14 -3.29 10.00
CA ALA A 17 -0.75 -1.94 9.60
C ALA A 17 0.11 -1.94 8.32
N ARG A 18 1.01 -2.93 8.17
CA ARG A 18 1.81 -3.09 6.93
C ARG A 18 0.95 -3.41 5.72
N GLY A 19 -0.12 -4.19 5.88
CA GLY A 19 -1.06 -4.50 4.81
C GLY A 19 -1.99 -3.34 4.50
N GLU A 20 -2.54 -2.67 5.51
CA GLU A 20 -3.49 -1.55 5.36
C GLU A 20 -2.91 -0.38 4.56
N HIS A 21 -1.60 -0.14 4.67
CA HIS A 21 -0.94 0.99 4.04
C HIS A 21 -0.99 0.98 2.49
N PRO A 22 -0.57 -0.10 1.78
CA PRO A 22 -0.76 -0.18 0.33
C PRO A 22 -2.24 -0.21 -0.08
N PHE A 23 -3.13 -0.81 0.72
CA PHE A 23 -4.57 -0.75 0.45
C PHE A 23 -5.11 0.68 0.48
N HIS A 24 -4.65 1.51 1.43
CA HIS A 24 -5.02 2.92 1.53
C HIS A 24 -4.51 3.70 0.31
N VAL A 25 -3.26 3.50 -0.11
CA VAL A 25 -2.71 4.13 -1.32
C VAL A 25 -3.55 3.79 -2.55
N VAL A 26 -3.80 2.50 -2.79
CA VAL A 26 -4.53 2.06 -3.98
C VAL A 26 -5.99 2.53 -3.98
N LYS A 27 -6.69 2.42 -2.85
CA LYS A 27 -8.11 2.77 -2.77
C LYS A 27 -8.37 4.27 -2.66
N ARG A 28 -7.56 4.99 -1.87
CA ARG A 28 -7.80 6.40 -1.53
C ARG A 28 -6.99 7.37 -2.37
N LEU A 29 -5.69 7.15 -2.55
CA LEU A 29 -4.85 8.06 -3.36
C LEU A 29 -5.09 7.84 -4.85
N TRP A 30 -5.22 6.60 -5.30
CA TRP A 30 -5.35 6.27 -6.73
C TRP A 30 -6.78 5.99 -7.18
N GLY A 31 -7.76 6.07 -6.27
CA GLY A 31 -9.17 6.00 -6.62
C GLY A 31 -9.63 4.64 -7.18
N PHE A 32 -8.97 3.53 -6.82
CA PHE A 32 -9.39 2.17 -7.21
C PHE A 32 -10.60 1.69 -6.40
N MET A 33 -11.70 2.47 -6.40
CA MET A 33 -12.95 2.12 -5.70
C MET A 33 -13.95 1.38 -6.60
N LYS A 34 -13.83 1.50 -7.93
CA LYS A 34 -14.75 0.86 -8.90
C LYS A 34 -14.00 0.06 -9.96
N VAL A 35 -14.58 -1.07 -10.34
CA VAL A 35 -14.11 -1.88 -11.48
C VAL A 35 -14.38 -1.12 -12.78
N ARG A 36 -13.39 -1.04 -13.67
CA ARG A 36 -13.48 -0.27 -14.93
C ARG A 36 -13.56 -1.15 -16.18
N TYR A 37 -13.07 -2.39 -16.09
CA TYR A 37 -13.00 -3.30 -17.23
C TYR A 37 -14.08 -4.38 -17.16
N ARG A 38 -14.61 -4.75 -18.33
CA ARG A 38 -15.45 -5.94 -18.48
C ARG A 38 -14.57 -7.19 -18.36
N GLY A 39 -14.81 -7.98 -17.33
CA GLY A 39 -14.13 -9.25 -17.06
C GLY A 39 -13.23 -9.21 -15.82
N LEU A 40 -13.33 -10.27 -15.01
CA LEU A 40 -12.61 -10.40 -13.75
C LEU A 40 -11.09 -10.44 -13.97
N ALA A 41 -10.61 -11.17 -14.97
CA ALA A 41 -9.18 -11.30 -15.26
C ALA A 41 -8.50 -9.93 -15.50
N LYS A 42 -9.14 -9.06 -16.29
CA LYS A 42 -8.60 -7.71 -16.60
C LYS A 42 -8.57 -6.81 -15.35
N ASN A 43 -9.60 -6.91 -14.50
CA ASN A 43 -9.65 -6.14 -13.26
C ASN A 43 -8.61 -6.64 -12.23
N THR A 44 -8.41 -7.95 -12.15
CA THR A 44 -7.43 -8.58 -11.26
C THR A 44 -6.00 -8.23 -11.67
N ALA A 45 -5.69 -8.30 -12.98
CA ALA A 45 -4.38 -7.86 -13.49
C ALA A 45 -4.11 -6.39 -13.13
N ARG A 46 -5.11 -5.50 -13.30
CA ARG A 46 -4.99 -4.10 -12.88
C ARG A 46 -4.76 -3.97 -11.38
N ALA A 47 -5.48 -4.74 -10.54
CA ALA A 47 -5.26 -4.72 -9.10
C ALA A 47 -3.82 -5.13 -8.75
N PHE A 48 -3.28 -6.21 -9.34
CA PHE A 48 -1.90 -6.64 -9.09
C PHE A 48 -0.87 -5.59 -9.47
N THR A 49 -1.01 -4.96 -10.65
CA THR A 49 -0.10 -3.89 -11.07
C THR A 49 -0.15 -2.69 -10.12
N LEU A 50 -1.34 -2.28 -9.64
CA LEU A 50 -1.48 -1.20 -8.67
C LEU A 50 -0.86 -1.57 -7.31
N PHE A 51 -1.02 -2.80 -6.83
CA PHE A 51 -0.34 -3.20 -5.59
C PHE A 51 1.19 -3.23 -5.72
N GLY A 52 1.71 -3.64 -6.87
CA GLY A 52 3.16 -3.56 -7.17
C GLY A 52 3.66 -2.12 -7.16
N LEU A 53 2.96 -1.22 -7.85
CA LEU A 53 3.28 0.21 -7.86
C LEU A 53 3.15 0.84 -6.47
N ALA A 54 2.15 0.43 -5.67
CA ALA A 54 1.96 0.96 -4.33
C ALA A 54 3.16 0.61 -3.45
N ASN A 55 3.70 -0.61 -3.53
CA ASN A 55 4.93 -0.97 -2.82
C ASN A 55 6.11 -0.07 -3.24
N LEU A 56 6.29 0.22 -4.53
CA LEU A 56 7.33 1.15 -4.99
C LEU A 56 7.10 2.58 -4.45
N TYR A 57 5.85 3.05 -4.46
CA TYR A 57 5.47 4.36 -3.92
C TYR A 57 5.78 4.50 -2.43
N LEU A 58 5.70 3.41 -1.65
CA LEU A 58 6.07 3.41 -0.23
C LEU A 58 7.58 3.47 -0.02
N VAL A 59 8.36 2.86 -0.91
CA VAL A 59 9.82 2.85 -0.85
C VAL A 59 10.42 4.08 -1.56
N ARG A 60 9.61 4.96 -2.16
CA ARG A 60 10.07 6.13 -2.92
C ARG A 60 11.14 6.96 -2.20
N ARG A 61 11.00 7.15 -0.88
CA ARG A 61 11.96 7.93 -0.07
C ARG A 61 13.35 7.32 0.03
N TYR A 62 13.49 6.03 -0.24
CA TYR A 62 14.75 5.30 -0.28
C TYR A 62 15.30 5.13 -1.70
N LEU A 63 14.43 5.21 -2.71
CA LEU A 63 14.78 5.10 -4.13
C LEU A 63 15.18 6.45 -4.73
N LEU A 64 14.62 7.54 -4.21
CA LEU A 64 14.94 8.89 -4.65
C LEU A 64 16.32 9.31 -4.12
N PRO A 65 17.13 10.02 -4.94
CA PRO A 65 18.40 10.53 -4.49
C PRO A 65 18.19 11.52 -3.32
N PRO A 66 19.13 11.57 -2.35
CA PRO A 66 19.10 12.58 -1.31
C PRO A 66 19.17 13.98 -1.94
N GLY A 67 18.16 14.83 -1.66
CA GLY A 67 18.03 16.16 -2.27
C GLY A 67 17.01 16.26 -3.41
N TRP A 68 16.17 15.24 -3.63
CA TRP A 68 15.04 15.37 -4.55
C TRP A 68 13.96 16.29 -3.98
N ASP A 69 13.96 17.55 -4.45
CA ASP A 69 12.95 18.56 -4.12
C ASP A 69 12.01 18.75 -5.31
N PRO A 70 10.75 18.27 -5.25
CA PRO A 70 9.80 18.41 -6.36
C PRO A 70 9.39 19.86 -6.66
N CYS A 71 9.81 20.82 -5.84
CA CYS A 71 9.52 22.25 -6.00
C CYS A 71 10.65 23.03 -6.71
N LEU A 72 11.80 22.39 -7.01
CA LEU A 72 12.97 23.04 -7.64
C LEU A 72 13.14 22.69 -9.14
N THR A 73 12.12 22.11 -9.76
CA THR A 73 11.97 21.90 -11.22
C THR A 73 10.63 22.45 -11.67
#